data_AF-A0A846GGC0-F1
#
_entry.id   AF-A0A846GGC0-F1
#
_cell.length_a   1.000
_cell.length_b   1.000
_cell.length_c   1.000
_cell.angle_alpha   90.00
_cell.angle_beta   90.00
_cell.angle_gamma   90.00
#
_symmetry.space_group_name_H-M   'P 1'
#
loop_
_entity.id
_entity.type
_entity.pdbx_description
1 polymer ?
#
loop_
_entity_poly.entity_id
_entity_poly.type
_entity_poly.pdbx_seq_one_letter_code
_entity_poly.pdbx_strand_id
1 'polypeptide(L)' 'MLTQMPQINPTELLHQTYNPINKNELAELLGVSYSTVCSWIERRRNPSKTARILAAILLNQWRSHPKSI' A
#
# COMPACT_ATOMS: atom_id res chain seq x y z
N MET A 1 -21.99 -3.75 15.56
CA MET A 1 -20.86 -4.51 14.99
C MET A 1 -19.72 -3.52 14.76
N LEU A 2 -18.56 -3.72 15.40
CA LEU A 2 -17.38 -2.88 15.14
C LEU A 2 -16.86 -3.21 13.75
N THR A 3 -17.07 -2.32 12.78
CA THR A 3 -16.52 -2.43 11.42
C THR A 3 -14.99 -2.40 11.51
N GLN A 4 -14.36 -3.56 11.46
CA GLN A 4 -12.91 -3.65 11.35
C GLN A 4 -12.50 -3.03 10.02
N MET A 5 -11.76 -1.94 10.06
CA MET A 5 -11.20 -1.34 8.86
C MET A 5 -10.30 -2.36 8.14
N PRO A 6 -10.44 -2.52 6.82
CA PRO A 6 -9.60 -3.44 6.06
C PRO A 6 -8.13 -3.03 6.21
N GLN A 7 -7.27 -4.02 6.38
CA GLN A 7 -5.83 -3.86 6.52
C GLN A 7 -5.15 -4.80 5.53
N ILE A 8 -4.25 -4.26 4.72
CA ILE A 8 -3.42 -5.06 3.80
C ILE A 8 -1.95 -4.76 4.05
N ASN A 9 -1.04 -5.64 3.61
CA ASN A 9 0.36 -5.28 3.59
C ASN A 9 0.60 -4.25 2.46
N PRO A 10 1.17 -3.05 2.71
CA PRO A 10 1.36 -2.06 1.67
C PRO A 10 2.24 -2.52 0.51
N THR A 11 3.10 -3.52 0.70
CA THR A 11 3.90 -4.10 -0.39
C THR A 11 3.03 -4.80 -1.43
N GLU A 12 1.79 -5.20 -1.10
CA GLU A 12 0.84 -5.77 -2.07
C GLU A 12 0.46 -4.78 -3.18
N LEU A 13 0.55 -3.47 -2.92
CA LEU A 13 0.28 -2.44 -3.93
C LEU A 13 1.30 -2.48 -5.07
N LEU A 14 2.53 -2.96 -4.83
CA LEU A 14 3.58 -3.10 -5.85
C LEU A 14 3.28 -4.22 -6.86
N HIS A 15 2.37 -5.14 -6.52
CA HIS A 15 2.04 -6.31 -7.33
C HIS A 15 0.71 -6.16 -8.09
N GLN A 16 0.09 -4.97 -8.07
CA GLN A 16 -1.16 -4.74 -8.78
C GLN A 16 -0.90 -4.54 -10.29
N THR A 17 -1.53 -5.37 -11.11
CA THR A 17 -1.37 -5.34 -12.58
C THR A 17 -2.05 -4.17 -13.26
N TYR A 18 -3.15 -3.65 -12.69
CA TYR A 18 -3.95 -2.56 -13.26
C TYR A 18 -3.50 -1.16 -12.84
N ASN A 19 -2.58 -1.05 -11.87
CA ASN A 19 -1.95 0.22 -11.51
C ASN A 19 -0.53 -0.07 -11.01
N PRO A 20 0.41 -0.35 -11.94
CA PRO A 20 1.78 -0.64 -11.57
C PRO A 20 2.40 0.60 -10.93
N ILE A 21 2.83 0.46 -9.68
CA ILE A 21 3.59 1.48 -8.97
C ILE A 21 4.93 0.89 -8.52
N ASN A 22 5.95 1.74 -8.46
CA ASN A 22 7.26 1.39 -7.96
C ASN A 22 7.39 1.72 -6.46
N LYS A 23 8.53 1.34 -5.86
CA LYS A 23 8.80 1.53 -4.43
C LYS A 23 8.83 3.01 -4.00
N ASN A 24 9.29 3.92 -4.86
CA ASN A 24 9.29 5.35 -4.56
C ASN A 24 7.86 5.90 -4.55
N GLU A 25 7.06 5.55 -5.56
CA GLU A 25 5.65 5.94 -5.62
C GLU A 25 4.87 5.39 -4.42
N LEU A 26 5.13 4.15 -4.01
CA LEU A 26 4.55 3.59 -2.79
C LEU A 26 4.94 4.39 -1.53
N ALA A 27 6.20 4.81 -1.46
CA ALA A 27 6.70 5.60 -0.33
C ALA A 27 6.01 6.97 -0.27
N GLU A 28 5.88 7.64 -1.41
CA GLU A 28 5.18 8.92 -1.56
C GLU A 28 3.70 8.81 -1.21
N LEU A 29 2.99 7.81 -1.76
CA LEU A 29 1.56 7.58 -1.51
C LEU A 29 1.24 7.34 -0.03
N LEU A 30 2.17 6.75 0.71
CA LEU A 30 2.01 6.43 2.13
C LEU A 30 2.69 7.43 3.06
N GLY A 31 3.38 8.44 2.53
CA GLY A 31 4.13 9.43 3.30
C GLY A 31 5.25 8.83 4.14
N VAL A 32 5.93 7.79 3.65
CA VAL A 32 7.06 7.13 4.32
C VAL A 32 8.34 7.24 3.51
N SER A 33 9.49 6.92 4.11
CA SER A 33 10.75 6.88 3.36
C SER A 33 10.85 5.65 2.45
N TYR A 34 11.58 5.77 1.35
CA TYR A 34 11.95 4.62 0.51
C TYR A 34 12.61 3.48 1.31
N SER A 35 13.49 3.82 2.25
CA SER A 35 14.14 2.85 3.15
C SER A 35 13.15 2.07 4.02
N THR A 36 12.04 2.71 4.41
CA THR A 36 10.96 2.05 5.16
C THR A 36 10.27 1.01 4.28
N VAL A 37 9.99 1.35 3.03
CA VAL A 37 9.40 0.41 2.05
C VAL A 37 10.33 -0.78 1.80
N CYS A 38 11.63 -0.55 1.60
CA CYS A 38 12.61 -1.64 1.47
C CYS A 38 12.63 -2.55 2.70
N SER A 39 12.58 -1.97 3.90
CA SER A 39 12.55 -2.74 5.15
C SER A 39 11.30 -3.62 5.27
N TRP A 40 10.15 -3.19 4.73
CA TRP A 40 8.94 -4.01 4.67
C TRP A 40 9.08 -5.16 3.67
N ILE A 41 9.63 -4.91 2.49
CA ILE A 41 9.85 -5.91 1.44
C ILE A 41 10.83 -6.99 1.92
N GLU A 42 11.92 -6.57 2.56
CA GLU A 42 12.93 -7.46 3.14
C GLU A 42 12.49 -8.10 4.47
N ARG A 43 11.24 -7.85 4.91
CA ARG A 43 10.66 -8.35 6.16
C ARG A 43 11.46 -8.01 7.42
N ARG A 44 12.33 -7.00 7.37
CA ARG A 44 13.08 -6.49 8.53
C ARG A 44 12.17 -5.74 9.51
N ARG A 45 11.06 -5.18 9.02
CA ARG A 45 10.07 -4.46 9.83
C ARG A 45 8.66 -4.68 9.32
N ASN A 46 7.68 -4.67 10.22
CA ASN A 46 6.27 -4.69 9.85
C ASN A 46 5.70 -3.27 9.63
N PRO A 47 4.82 -3.08 8.64
CA PRO A 47 4.10 -1.82 8.46
C PRO A 47 3.22 -1.48 9.67
N SER A 48 3.09 -0.19 9.98
CA SER A 48 2.22 0.28 11.05
C SER A 48 0.75 -0.03 10.73
N LYS A 49 -0.13 0.00 11.75
CA LYS A 49 -1.57 -0.16 11.52
C LYS A 49 -2.11 0.90 10.55
N THR A 50 -1.68 2.15 10.70
CA THR A 50 -2.06 3.25 9.82
C THR A 50 -1.65 3.01 8.38
N ALA A 51 -0.41 2.57 8.13
CA ALA A 51 0.07 2.26 6.78
C ALA A 51 -0.76 1.13 6.13
N ARG A 52 -1.13 0.10 6.89
CA ARG A 52 -1.97 -1.00 6.41
C ARG A 52 -3.39 -0.58 6.05
N ILE A 53 -3.98 0.33 6.85
CA ILE A 53 -5.30 0.89 6.57
C ILE A 53 -5.25 1.80 5.33
N LEU A 54 -4.26 2.69 5.24
CA LEU A 54 -4.08 3.56 4.08
C LEU A 54 -3.89 2.76 2.79
N ALA A 55 -3.05 1.73 2.82
CA ALA A 55 -2.88 0.84 1.68
C ALA A 55 -4.19 0.16 1.26
N ALA A 56 -5.02 -0.25 2.22
CA ALA A 56 -6.32 -0.87 1.92
C ALA A 56 -7.30 0.14 1.29
N ILE A 57 -7.29 1.39 1.75
CA ILE A 57 -8.10 2.46 1.15
C ILE A 57 -7.67 2.73 -0.28
N LEU A 58 -6.35 2.86 -0.54
CA LEU A 58 -5.81 3.06 -1.88
C LEU A 58 -6.17 1.91 -2.82
N LEU A 59 -6.05 0.67 -2.34
CA LEU A 59 -6.42 -0.51 -3.13
C LEU A 59 -7.90 -0.48 -3.53
N ASN A 60 -8.80 -0.12 -2.61
CA ASN A 60 -10.22 0.00 -2.92
C ASN A 60 -10.50 1.14 -3.92
N GLN A 61 -9.82 2.28 -3.78
CA GLN A 61 -9.95 3.38 -4.73
C GLN A 61 -9.52 2.96 -6.14
N TRP A 62 -8.39 2.26 -6.28
CA TRP A 62 -7.93 1.80 -7.60
C TRP A 62 -8.85 0.75 -8.21
N ARG A 63 -9.52 -0.07 -7.40
CA ARG A 63 -10.55 -1.01 -7.89
C ARG A 63 -11.78 -0.28 -8.42
N SER A 64 -12.18 0.83 -7.78
CA SER A 64 -13.30 1.66 -8.24
C SER A 64 -12.96 2.52 -9.45
N HIS A 65 -11.70 2.96 -9.57
CA HIS A 65 -11.19 3.80 -10.65
C HIS A 65 -9.84 3.27 -11.15
N PRO A 66 -9.82 2.19 -11.96
CA PRO A 66 -8.59 1.76 -12.60
C PRO A 66 -8.08 2.89 -13.49
N LYS A 67 -6.76 3.16 -13.47
CA LYS A 67 -6.17 4.04 -14.49
C LYS A 67 -6.49 3.41 -15.84
N SER A 68 -7.29 4.10 -16.66
CA SER A 68 -7.49 3.70 -18.04
C SER A 68 -6.12 3.77 -18.71
N ILE A 69 -5.60 2.61 -19.09
CA ILE A 69 -4.39 2.47 -19.91
C ILE A 69 -4.67 3.05 -21.29
#